data_AF-A0A7Y5EXX4-F1
#
_entry.id   AF-A0A7Y5EXX4-F1
#
_cell.length_a   1.000
_cell.length_b   1.000
_cell.length_c   1.000
_cell.angle_alpha   90.00
_cell.angle_beta   90.00
_cell.angle_gamma   90.00
#
_symmetry.space_group_name_H-M   'P 1'
#
loop_
_entity.id
_entity.type
_entity.pdbx_description
1 polymer ?
#
loop_
_entity_poly.entity_id
_entity_poly.type
_entity_poly.pdbx_seq_one_letter_code
_entity_poly.pdbx_strand_id
1 'polypeptide(L)' 'MEESKTFITLENIRDFFLEECKEQKIKYSDKDYTLFLESCEKDFYEWLKENFRYFYNEYFVDVNNNL' A
#
# COMPACT_ATOMS: atom_id res chain seq x y z
N MET A 1 -18.98 16.34 -9.82
CA MET A 1 -18.23 15.63 -8.77
C MET A 1 -17.30 14.68 -9.49
N GLU A 2 -15.99 14.89 -9.38
CA GLU A 2 -15.02 13.90 -9.82
C GLU A 2 -15.19 12.67 -8.94
N GLU A 3 -15.46 11.51 -9.54
CA GLU A 3 -15.47 10.25 -8.79
C GLU A 3 -14.08 10.03 -8.21
N SER A 4 -13.96 9.93 -6.88
CA SER A 4 -12.71 9.52 -6.27
C SER A 4 -12.42 8.07 -6.68
N LYS A 5 -11.60 7.88 -7.70
CA LYS A 5 -11.09 6.56 -8.05
C LYS A 5 -10.13 6.12 -6.96
N THR A 6 -10.63 5.30 -6.04
CA THR A 6 -9.79 4.61 -5.07
C THR A 6 -9.20 3.38 -5.75
N PHE A 7 -7.86 3.27 -5.79
CA PHE A 7 -7.19 2.14 -6.43
C PHE A 7 -7.34 0.82 -5.65
N ILE A 8 -7.43 0.88 -4.31
CA ILE A 8 -7.54 -0.29 -3.43
C ILE A 8 -8.51 0.05 -2.29
N THR A 9 -9.52 -0.79 -2.07
CA THR A 9 -10.46 -0.66 -0.93
C THR A 9 -10.14 -1.67 0.18
N LEU A 10 -10.65 -1.43 1.39
CA LEU A 10 -10.54 -2.40 2.49
C LEU A 10 -11.19 -3.75 2.15
N GLU A 11 -12.26 -3.74 1.36
CA GLU A 11 -12.90 -4.97 0.86
C GLU A 11 -11.93 -5.77 -0.02
N ASN A 12 -11.22 -5.11 -0.95
CA ASN A 12 -10.20 -5.78 -1.77
C ASN A 12 -9.08 -6.39 -0.92
N ILE A 13 -8.64 -5.68 0.13
CA ILE A 13 -7.61 -6.18 1.05
C ILE A 13 -8.14 -7.37 1.87
N ARG A 14 -9.42 -7.35 2.26
CA ARG A 14 -10.06 -8.46 2.98
C ARG A 14 -10.17 -9.70 2.12
N ASP A 15 -10.60 -9.54 0.87
CA ASP A 15 -10.73 -10.65 -0.08
C ASP A 15 -9.37 -11.29 -0.34
N PHE A 16 -8.33 -10.47 -0.57
CA PHE A 16 -6.96 -10.93 -0.68
C PHE A 16 -6.51 -11.71 0.57
N PHE A 17 -6.73 -11.18 1.77
CA PHE A 17 -6.33 -11.85 3.01
C PHE A 17 -7.06 -13.20 3.21
N LEU A 18 -8.34 -13.27 2.84
CA LEU A 18 -9.13 -14.50 2.91
C LEU A 18 -8.65 -15.55 1.91
N GLU A 19 -8.28 -15.14 0.70
CA GLU A 19 -7.69 -16.00 -0.32
C GLU A 19 -6.37 -16.59 0.17
N GLU A 20 -5.47 -15.76 0.69
CA GLU A 20 -4.19 -16.19 1.27
C GLU A 20 -4.38 -17.14 2.47
N CYS A 21 -5.33 -16.85 3.36
CA CYS A 21 -5.67 -17.75 4.46
C CYS A 21 -6.09 -19.14 3.93
N LYS A 22 -6.90 -19.18 2.87
CA LYS A 22 -7.37 -20.42 2.26
C LYS A 22 -6.22 -21.20 1.61
N GLU A 23 -5.37 -20.53 0.84
CA GLU A 23 -4.22 -21.15 0.16
C GLU A 23 -3.22 -21.73 1.15
N GLN A 24 -2.91 -20.98 2.21
CA GLN A 24 -1.95 -21.36 3.23
C GLN A 24 -2.55 -22.28 4.32
N LYS A 25 -3.84 -22.63 4.21
CA LYS A 25 -4.59 -23.41 5.21
C LYS A 25 -4.56 -22.79 6.61
N ILE A 26 -4.54 -21.46 6.67
CA ILE A 26 -4.62 -20.67 7.90
C ILE A 26 -6.10 -20.38 8.18
N LYS A 27 -6.52 -20.51 9.44
CA LYS A 27 -7.88 -20.15 9.84
C LYS A 27 -8.00 -18.63 9.94
N TYR A 28 -8.99 -18.06 9.27
CA TYR A 28 -9.32 -16.64 9.39
C TYR A 28 -9.63 -16.23 10.84
N SER A 29 -9.14 -15.06 11.23
CA SER A 29 -9.60 -14.35 12.42
C SER A 29 -9.62 -12.84 12.16
N ASP A 30 -10.62 -12.14 12.72
CA ASP A 30 -10.70 -10.67 12.62
C ASP A 30 -9.51 -9.99 13.29
N LYS A 31 -8.96 -10.60 14.34
CA LYS A 31 -7.77 -10.12 15.05
C LYS A 31 -6.54 -10.15 14.13
N ASP A 32 -6.31 -11.26 13.44
CA ASP A 32 -5.15 -11.39 12.55
C ASP A 32 -5.30 -10.51 11.33
N TYR A 33 -6.52 -10.35 10.81
CA TYR A 33 -6.80 -9.39 9.74
C TYR A 33 -6.51 -7.94 10.18
N THR A 34 -6.88 -7.56 11.40
CA THR A 34 -6.57 -6.24 11.95
C THR A 34 -5.05 -6.02 12.05
N LEU A 35 -4.31 -7.01 12.56
CA LEU A 35 -2.84 -6.95 12.63
C LEU A 35 -2.20 -6.86 11.25
N PHE A 36 -2.77 -7.56 10.27
CA PHE A 36 -2.33 -7.47 8.88
C PHE A 36 -2.54 -6.06 8.32
N LEU A 37 -3.71 -5.45 8.53
CA LEU A 37 -3.97 -4.07 8.10
C LEU A 37 -2.99 -3.06 8.73
N GLU A 38 -2.75 -3.17 10.03
CA GLU A 38 -1.77 -2.31 10.73
C GLU A 38 -0.34 -2.48 10.18
N SER A 39 -0.01 -3.69 9.71
CA SER A 39 1.30 -3.96 9.10
C SER A 39 1.37 -3.38 7.70
N CYS A 40 0.33 -3.59 6.87
CA CYS A 40 0.22 -2.99 5.55
C CYS A 40 0.28 -1.46 5.58
N GLU A 41 -0.36 -0.80 6.55
CA GLU A 41 -0.33 0.66 6.68
C GLU A 41 1.09 1.19 6.90
N LYS A 42 1.85 0.54 7.78
CA LYS A 42 3.24 0.90 8.06
C LYS A 42 4.13 0.70 6.84
N ASP A 43 4.03 -0.47 6.21
CA ASP A 43 4.83 -0.82 5.04
C ASP A 43 4.49 0.10 3.85
N PHE A 44 3.21 0.39 3.64
CA PHE A 44 2.76 1.31 2.61
C PHE A 44 3.30 2.72 2.84
N TYR A 45 3.32 3.20 4.09
CA TYR A 45 3.85 4.52 4.41
C TYR A 45 5.36 4.61 4.16
N GLU A 46 6.14 3.59 4.50
CA GLU A 46 7.57 3.56 4.19
C GLU A 46 7.82 3.45 2.68
N TRP A 47 7.08 2.58 1.98
CA TRP A 47 7.13 2.48 0.52
C TRP A 47 6.81 3.82 -0.15
N LEU A 48 5.80 4.56 0.33
CA LEU A 48 5.48 5.90 -0.18
C LEU A 48 6.64 6.89 0.00
N LYS A 49 7.30 6.90 1.16
CA LYS A 49 8.45 7.79 1.40
C LYS A 49 9.59 7.50 0.42
N GLU A 50 9.89 6.23 0.20
CA GLU A 50 10.96 5.83 -0.71
C GLU A 50 10.62 6.20 -2.15
N ASN A 51 9.40 5.85 -2.62
CA ASN A 51 8.97 6.21 -3.97
C ASN A 51 8.90 7.71 -4.18
N PHE A 52 8.49 8.48 -3.17
CA PHE A 52 8.51 9.95 -3.27
C PHE A 52 9.95 10.47 -3.46
N ARG A 53 10.93 9.92 -2.75
CA ARG A 53 12.34 10.27 -2.94
C ARG A 53 12.83 9.92 -4.34
N TYR A 54 12.51 8.72 -4.84
CA TYR A 54 12.87 8.32 -6.20
C TYR A 54 12.24 9.23 -7.24
N PHE A 55 10.93 9.46 -7.13
CA PHE A 55 10.20 10.36 -8.02
C PHE A 55 10.79 11.77 -8.01
N TYR A 56 11.12 12.32 -6.84
CA TYR A 56 11.70 13.67 -6.79
C TYR A 56 13.13 13.71 -7.37
N ASN A 57 13.95 12.70 -7.09
CA ASN A 57 15.31 12.62 -7.63
C ASN A 57 15.32 12.45 -9.15
N GLU A 58 14.40 11.65 -9.71
CA GLU A 58 14.31 11.37 -11.14
C GLU A 58 13.70 12.54 -11.93
N TYR A 59 12.72 13.25 -11.37
CA TYR A 59 11.95 14.23 -12.11
C TYR A 59 12.19 15.70 -11.72
N PHE A 60 12.82 15.99 -10.57
CA PHE A 60 12.98 17.37 -10.08
C PHE A 60 14.43 17.78 -9.77
N VAL A 61 15.36 16.85 -9.55
CA VAL A 61 16.77 17.20 -9.29
C VAL A 61 17.53 17.53 -10.58
N ASP A 62 17.17 16.95 -11.72
CA ASP A 62 17.76 17.31 -13.03
C ASP A 62 17.36 18.71 -13.53
N VAL A 63 16.32 19.32 -12.96
CA VAL A 63 15.88 20.67 -13.35
C VAL A 63 16.70 21.78 -12.67
N ASN A 64 17.35 21.49 -11.53
CA ASN A 64 18.05 22.50 -10.72
C ASN A 64 19.58 22.53 -10.89
N ASN A 65 20.17 21.67 -11.74
CA ASN A 65 21.60 21.72 -12.07
C ASN A 65 21.92 22.61 -13.30
N ASN A 66 20.96 23.38 -13.79
CA ASN A 66 21.13 24.39 -14.84
C ASN A 66 20.85 25.82 -14.32
N LEU A 67 21.18 26.11 -13.06
CA LEU A 67 21.21 27.47 -12.49
C LEU A 67 22.64 27.86 -12.09
#